data_AF-A0A6G8J7B8-F1
#
_entry.id   AF-A0A6G8J7B8-F1
#
_cell.length_a   1.000
_cell.length_b   1.000
_cell.length_c   1.000
_cell.angle_alpha   90.00
_cell.angle_beta   90.00
_cell.angle_gamma   90.00
#
_symmetry.space_group_name_H-M   'P 1'
#
loop_
_entity.id
_entity.type
_entity.pdbx_description
1 polymer ?
#
loop_
_entity_poly.entity_id
_entity_poly.type
_entity_poly.pdbx_seq_one_letter_code
_entity_poly.pdbx_strand_id
1 'polypeptide(L)' 'MSKANNSYVLDEQAQQCLKDGTNAIWQAYALIGFIQQSLTADEMADHYTALNGVLALMNKGLNDLAEV' A
#
# COMPACT_ATOMS: atom_id res chain seq x y z
N MET A 1 -39.79 -9.76 -13.11
CA MET A 1 -38.42 -10.02 -13.62
C MET A 1 -37.45 -9.73 -12.49
N SER A 2 -36.87 -10.75 -11.86
CA SER A 2 -35.81 -10.53 -10.87
C SER A 2 -34.54 -10.11 -11.62
N LYS A 3 -33.96 -8.96 -11.25
CA LYS A 3 -32.59 -8.62 -11.65
C LYS A 3 -31.69 -9.69 -11.04
N ALA A 4 -31.07 -10.52 -11.88
CA ALA A 4 -30.02 -11.41 -11.42
C ALA A 4 -28.90 -10.54 -10.83
N ASN A 5 -28.70 -10.63 -9.52
CA ASN A 5 -27.50 -10.14 -8.86
C ASN A 5 -26.34 -11.03 -9.33
N ASN A 6 -25.75 -10.69 -10.47
CA ASN A 6 -24.52 -11.34 -10.91
C ASN A 6 -23.41 -10.88 -9.96
N SER A 7 -23.07 -11.73 -9.00
CA SER A 7 -21.89 -11.56 -8.17
C SER A 7 -20.66 -11.54 -9.08
N TYR A 8 -20.00 -10.39 -9.17
CA TYR A 8 -18.71 -10.28 -9.81
C TYR A 8 -17.68 -10.85 -8.85
N VAL A 9 -17.22 -12.06 -9.13
CA VAL A 9 -16.13 -12.72 -8.41
C VAL A 9 -14.89 -12.59 -9.27
N LEU A 10 -13.78 -12.12 -8.69
CA LEU A 10 -12.48 -12.13 -9.35
C LEU A 10 -12.08 -13.58 -9.64
N ASP A 11 -11.53 -13.85 -10.81
CA ASP A 11 -10.92 -15.14 -11.08
C ASP A 11 -9.66 -15.37 -10.22
N GLU A 12 -9.20 -16.61 -10.13
CA GLU A 12 -8.04 -16.98 -9.30
C GLU A 12 -6.78 -16.19 -9.66
N GLN A 13 -6.58 -15.89 -10.95
CA GLN A 13 -5.43 -15.12 -11.42
C GLN A 13 -5.50 -13.68 -10.93
N ALA A 14 -6.66 -13.05 -11.00
CA ALA A 14 -6.90 -11.69 -10.53
C ALA A 14 -6.79 -11.60 -9.01
N GLN A 15 -7.30 -12.60 -8.27
CA GLN A 15 -7.13 -12.68 -6.81
C GLN A 15 -5.66 -12.82 -6.40
N GLN A 16 -4.90 -13.68 -7.10
CA GLN A 16 -3.48 -13.86 -6.86
C GLN A 16 -2.70 -12.58 -7.19
N CYS A 17 -3.02 -11.91 -8.30
CA CYS A 17 -2.43 -10.63 -8.68
C CYS A 17 -2.67 -9.55 -7.62
N LEU A 18 -3.90 -9.46 -7.09
CA LEU A 18 -4.24 -8.53 -6.01
C LEU A 18 -3.44 -8.82 -4.73
N LYS A 19 -3.33 -10.10 -4.35
CA LYS A 19 -2.55 -10.52 -3.18
C LYS A 19 -1.07 -10.18 -3.32
N ASP A 20 -0.48 -10.47 -4.47
CA ASP A 20 0.93 -10.19 -4.74
C ASP A 20 1.20 -8.68 -4.80
N GLY A 21 0.32 -7.91 -5.43
CA GLY A 21 0.38 -6.46 -5.44
C GLY A 21 0.30 -5.86 -4.04
N THR A 22 -0.64 -6.33 -3.22
CA THR A 22 -0.79 -5.87 -1.82
C THR A 22 0.45 -6.18 -0.99
N ASN A 23 1.01 -7.38 -1.13
CA ASN A 23 2.26 -7.76 -0.45
C ASN A 23 3.43 -6.88 -0.88
N ALA A 24 3.58 -6.59 -2.18
CA ALA A 24 4.64 -5.73 -2.69
C ALA A 24 4.54 -4.29 -2.13
N ILE A 25 3.32 -3.76 -2.01
CA ILE A 25 3.09 -2.44 -1.40
C ILE A 25 3.49 -2.43 0.07
N TRP A 26 3.13 -3.47 0.84
CA TRP A 26 3.57 -3.62 2.24
C TRP A 26 5.09 -3.69 2.39
N GLN A 27 5.77 -4.43 1.50
CA GLN A 27 7.23 -4.51 1.51
C GLN A 27 7.88 -3.16 1.21
N ALA A 28 7.35 -2.42 0.22
CA ALA A 28 7.82 -1.07 -0.10
C ALA A 28 7.61 -0.11 1.09
N TYR A 29 6.46 -0.18 1.76
CA TYR A 29 6.19 0.60 2.97
C TYR A 29 7.23 0.34 4.07
N ALA A 30 7.53 -0.94 4.33
CA ALA A 30 8.53 -1.32 5.33
C ALA A 30 9.94 -0.82 4.98
N LEU A 31 10.35 -0.91 3.71
CA LEU A 31 11.65 -0.41 3.24
C LEU A 31 11.77 1.11 3.40
N ILE A 32 10.73 1.85 3.06
CA ILE A 32 10.69 3.31 3.21
C ILE A 32 10.79 3.70 4.69
N GLY A 33 10.08 2.99 5.58
CA GLY A 33 10.19 3.20 7.03
C GLY A 33 11.59 2.92 7.56
N PHE A 34 12.26 1.88 7.07
CA PHE A 34 13.64 1.59 7.41
C PHE A 34 14.60 2.70 6.94
N ILE A 35 14.46 3.16 5.69
CA ILE A 35 15.27 4.26 5.13
C ILE A 35 15.10 5.52 5.97
N GLN A 36 13.86 5.86 6.34
CA GLN A 36 13.56 7.01 7.19
C GLN A 36 14.28 6.92 8.54
N GLN A 37 14.27 5.76 9.20
CA GLN A 37 14.93 5.56 10.50
C GLN A 37 16.47 5.61 10.39
N SER A 38 17.02 5.23 9.23
CA SER A 38 18.46 5.21 8.98
C SER A 38 19.06 6.57 8.60
N LEU A 39 18.23 7.52 8.16
CA LEU A 39 18.66 8.88 7.83
C LEU A 39 18.73 9.71 9.12
N THR A 40 19.94 10.07 9.55
CA THR A 40 20.15 10.99 10.67
C THR A 40 19.57 12.37 10.35
N ALA A 41 18.80 12.92 11.30
CA ALA A 41 17.88 14.04 11.12
C ALA A 41 18.48 15.33 10.54
N ASP A 42 19.80 15.54 10.67
CA ASP A 42 20.46 16.78 10.25
C ASP A 42 20.93 16.78 8.78
N GLU A 43 21.09 15.62 8.13
CA GLU A 43 21.69 15.57 6.79
C GLU A 43 20.65 15.63 5.64
N MET A 44 19.38 15.32 5.90
CA MET A 44 18.34 15.31 4.86
C MET A 44 16.91 15.61 5.37
N ALA A 45 16.71 16.73 6.07
CA ALA A 45 15.39 17.14 6.60
C ALA A 45 14.26 17.16 5.51
N ASP A 46 14.58 17.56 4.29
CA ASP A 46 13.64 17.58 3.17
C ASP A 46 13.25 16.15 2.72
N HIS A 47 14.21 15.22 2.71
CA HIS A 47 13.95 13.83 2.34
C HIS A 47 13.15 13.12 3.43
N TYR A 48 13.43 13.43 4.70
CA TYR A 48 12.66 12.92 5.84
C TYR A 48 11.19 13.35 5.75
N THR A 49 10.94 14.61 5.41
CA THR A 49 9.57 15.14 5.23
C THR A 49 8.86 14.49 4.04
N ALA A 50 9.55 14.32 2.91
CA ALA A 50 9.00 13.64 1.74
C ALA A 50 8.68 12.16 2.03
N LEU A 51 9.58 11.44 2.71
CA LEU A 51 9.39 10.04 3.10
C LEU A 51 8.20 9.87 4.05
N ASN A 52 8.03 10.78 5.02
CA ASN A 52 6.84 10.79 5.89
C ASN A 52 5.54 10.96 5.11
N GLY A 53 5.51 11.84 4.11
CA GLY A 53 4.35 12.02 3.23
C GLY A 53 4.02 10.75 2.46
N VAL A 54 5.04 10.08 1.91
CA VAL A 54 4.88 8.81 1.18
C VAL A 54 4.36 7.70 2.12
N LEU A 55 4.93 7.56 3.32
CA LEU A 55 4.47 6.57 4.31
C LEU A 55 3.01 6.80 4.70
N ALA A 56 2.61 8.04 4.95
CA ALA A 56 1.23 8.36 5.31
C ALA A 56 0.24 8.01 4.18
N LEU A 57 0.59 8.30 2.93
CA LEU A 57 -0.23 7.96 1.76
C LEU A 57 -0.32 6.44 1.55
N MET A 58 0.80 5.72 1.67
CA MET A 58 0.82 4.27 1.54
C MET A 58 0.02 3.58 2.65
N ASN A 59 0.17 4.01 3.90
CA ASN A 59 -0.59 3.45 5.02
C ASN A 59 -2.09 3.67 4.84
N LYS A 60 -2.51 4.86 4.38
CA LYS A 60 -3.91 5.12 4.06
C LYS A 60 -4.41 4.23 2.93
N GLY A 61 -3.67 4.15 1.83
CA GLY A 61 -4.04 3.30 0.69
C GLY A 61 -4.12 1.82 1.05
N LEU A 62 -3.22 1.32 1.91
CA LEU A 62 -3.24 -0.06 2.40
C LEU A 62 -4.43 -0.35 3.32
N ASN A 63 -4.81 0.60 4.19
CA ASN A 63 -6.02 0.47 5.01
C ASN A 63 -7.29 0.47 4.14
N ASP A 64 -7.38 1.38 3.16
CA ASP A 64 -8.50 1.44 2.22
C ASP A 64 -8.59 0.13 1.39
N LEU A 65 -7.45 -0.45 0.99
CA LEU A 65 -7.38 -1.75 0.30
C LEU A 65 -7.85 -2.93 1.14
N ALA A 66 -7.71 -2.88 2.46
CA ALA A 66 -8.19 -3.92 3.36
C ALA A 66 -9.72 -3.87 3.57
N GLU A 67 -10.36 -2.75 3.24
CA GLU A 67 -11.82 -2.54 3.36
C GLU A 67 -12.61 -2.94 2.09
N VAL A 68 -11.93 -3.24 0.98
CA VAL A 68 -12.51 -3.62 -0.33
C VAL A 68 -12.39 -5.12 -0.58
#